data_AF-A0A3B8XJ33-F1
#
_entry.id   AF-A0A3B8XJ33-F1
#
_cell.length_a   1.000
_cell.length_b   1.000
_cell.length_c   1.000
_cell.angle_alpha   90.00
_cell.angle_beta   90.00
_cell.angle_gamma   90.00
#
_symmetry.space_group_name_H-M   'P 1'
#
loop_
_entity.id
_entity.type
_entity.pdbx_description
1 polymer ?
#
loop_
_entity_poly.entity_id
_entity_poly.type
_entity_poly.pdbx_seq_one_letter_code
_entity_poly.pdbx_strand_id
1 'polypeptide(L)'
;PLHRRRLFSRRFNQSAELSRALARETGLEYLPELLMRVRATRPQVGLSGDQRRRNVAGAFRPGPGAEALVRDRHVVLIDDVMTTGATAEACARVLVHAGAAEVSVLCLARVVPAGGASI
;
A
#
# COMPACT_ATOMS: atom_id res chain seq x y z
N PRO A 1 -1.28 2.75 -4.18
CA PRO A 1 -1.54 3.17 -5.59
C PRO A 1 -2.96 2.82 -6.08
N LEU A 2 -3.72 3.82 -6.52
CA LEU A 2 -5.00 3.64 -7.21
C LEU A 2 -4.74 3.55 -8.74
N HIS A 3 -5.59 2.82 -9.47
CA HIS A 3 -5.53 2.82 -10.94
C HIS A 3 -5.89 4.21 -11.47
N ARG A 4 -5.25 4.69 -12.57
CA ARG A 4 -5.44 6.05 -13.13
C ARG A 4 -6.91 6.47 -13.29
N ARG A 5 -7.76 5.56 -13.79
CA ARG A 5 -9.23 5.82 -13.93
C ARG A 5 -9.97 5.97 -12.58
N ARG A 6 -9.46 5.39 -11.50
CA ARG A 6 -10.06 5.43 -10.15
C ARG A 6 -9.54 6.59 -9.30
N LEU A 7 -8.33 7.09 -9.59
CA LEU A 7 -7.84 8.39 -9.10
C LEU A 7 -8.78 9.52 -9.55
N PHE A 8 -9.21 9.47 -10.82
CA PHE A 8 -10.15 10.44 -11.39
C PHE A 8 -11.55 10.39 -10.77
N SER A 9 -12.03 9.22 -10.32
CA SER A 9 -13.40 9.05 -9.79
C SER A 9 -13.54 9.27 -8.27
N ARG A 10 -12.44 9.23 -7.50
CA ARG A 10 -12.48 9.43 -6.03
C ARG A 10 -11.94 10.78 -5.56
N ARG A 11 -11.27 11.57 -6.40
CA ARG A 11 -10.73 12.91 -6.11
C ARG A 11 -9.81 13.06 -4.88
N PHE A 12 -9.62 12.03 -4.05
CA PHE A 12 -8.71 12.02 -2.91
C PHE A 12 -8.06 10.64 -2.78
N ASN A 13 -6.74 10.59 -2.87
CA ASN A 13 -5.97 9.44 -2.39
C ASN A 13 -5.63 9.74 -0.93
N GLN A 14 -6.55 9.43 0.00
CA GLN A 14 -6.38 9.79 1.41
C GLN A 14 -5.03 9.31 1.97
N SER A 15 -4.61 8.10 1.61
CA SER A 15 -3.31 7.55 1.99
C SER A 15 -2.13 8.38 1.46
N ALA A 16 -2.25 9.02 0.29
CA ALA A 16 -1.23 9.93 -0.24
C ALA A 16 -1.17 11.26 0.52
N GLU A 17 -2.32 11.82 0.91
CA GLU A 17 -2.33 13.05 1.71
C GLU A 17 -1.83 12.80 3.14
N LEU A 18 -2.21 11.66 3.74
CA LEU A 18 -1.69 11.22 5.04
C LEU A 18 -0.17 11.02 5.00
N SER A 19 0.35 10.32 3.98
CA SER A 19 1.81 10.14 3.83
C SER A 19 2.54 11.45 3.58
N ARG A 20 1.99 12.37 2.78
CA ARG A 20 2.57 13.69 2.55
C ARG A 20 2.64 14.52 3.83
N ALA A 21 1.58 14.52 4.63
CA ALA A 21 1.56 15.22 5.91
C ALA A 21 2.57 14.60 6.90
N LEU A 22 2.60 13.27 7.01
CA LEU A 22 3.54 12.57 7.88
C LEU A 22 4.99 12.83 7.49
N ALA A 23 5.31 12.80 6.19
CA ALA A 23 6.64 13.10 5.68
C ALA A 23 7.10 14.53 6.06
N ARG A 24 6.18 15.50 5.99
CA ARG A 24 6.46 16.89 6.41
C ARG A 24 6.75 17.00 7.91
N GLU A 25 5.97 16.31 8.75
CA GLU A 25 6.14 16.35 10.21
C GLU A 25 7.39 15.60 10.69
N THR A 26 7.79 14.54 9.99
CA THR A 26 8.90 13.66 10.39
C THR A 26 10.21 13.95 9.67
N GLY A 27 10.20 14.78 8.62
CA GLY A 27 11.35 15.02 7.74
C GLY A 27 11.71 13.85 6.83
N LEU A 28 10.85 12.82 6.73
CA LEU A 28 11.06 11.67 5.85
C LEU A 28 10.76 11.98 4.39
N GLU A 29 11.37 11.23 3.48
CA GLU A 29 11.16 11.37 2.04
C GLU A 29 9.75 10.89 1.62
N TYR A 30 9.02 11.71 0.87
CA TYR A 30 7.70 11.37 0.35
C TYR A 30 7.80 10.84 -1.10
N LEU A 31 7.55 9.54 -1.29
CA LEU A 31 7.69 8.84 -2.58
C LEU A 31 6.34 8.27 -3.09
N PRO A 32 5.40 9.10 -3.59
CA PRO A 32 4.08 8.63 -4.02
C PRO A 32 4.09 7.72 -5.25
N GLU A 33 5.16 7.80 -6.05
CA GLU A 33 5.30 7.05 -7.31
C GLU A 33 6.09 5.74 -7.14
N LEU A 34 6.51 5.41 -5.91
CA LEU A 34 7.31 4.22 -5.61
C LEU A 34 6.64 2.91 -6.05
N LEU A 35 5.30 2.88 -6.04
CA LEU A 35 4.49 1.75 -6.44
C LEU A 35 3.43 2.18 -7.45
N MET A 36 3.29 1.41 -8.51
CA MET A 36 2.24 1.56 -9.51
C MET A 36 1.23 0.41 -9.41
N ARG A 37 -0.05 0.71 -9.66
CA ARG A 37 -1.07 -0.32 -9.86
C ARG A 37 -1.24 -0.58 -11.36
N VAL A 38 -0.76 -1.73 -11.83
CA VAL A 38 -0.74 -2.11 -13.25
C VAL A 38 -1.97 -2.90 -13.69
N ARG A 39 -2.76 -3.42 -12.74
CA ARG A 39 -3.99 -4.17 -13.02
C ARG A 39 -5.16 -3.59 -12.24
N ALA A 40 -6.30 -3.45 -12.90
CA ALA A 40 -7.55 -3.13 -12.22
C ALA A 40 -7.98 -4.27 -11.28
N THR A 41 -8.48 -3.92 -10.10
CA THR A 41 -8.98 -4.88 -9.10
C THR A 41 -10.44 -4.56 -8.79
N ARG A 42 -11.24 -5.58 -8.49
CA ARG A 42 -12.61 -5.39 -8.00
C ARG A 42 -12.58 -4.61 -6.66
N PRO A 43 -13.65 -3.88 -6.30
CA PRO A 43 -13.81 -3.38 -4.93
C PRO A 43 -13.63 -4.52 -3.91
N GLN A 44 -12.96 -4.24 -2.79
CA GLN A 44 -12.69 -5.26 -1.75
C GLN A 44 -13.88 -5.48 -0.79
N VAL A 45 -14.90 -4.62 -0.88
CA VAL A 45 -16.16 -4.73 -0.12
C VAL A 45 -16.87 -6.02 -0.55
N GLY A 46 -17.38 -6.77 0.43
CA GLY A 46 -18.07 -8.04 0.19
C GLY A 46 -17.15 -9.24 -0.15
N LEU A 47 -15.83 -9.03 -0.29
CA LEU A 47 -14.90 -10.13 -0.51
C LEU A 47 -14.40 -10.74 0.80
N SER A 48 -14.26 -12.07 0.86
CA SER A 48 -13.57 -12.78 1.94
C SER A 48 -12.06 -12.47 1.94
N GLY A 49 -11.34 -12.81 3.01
CA GLY A 49 -9.88 -12.56 3.08
C GLY A 49 -9.10 -13.20 1.93
N ASP A 50 -9.42 -14.44 1.60
CA ASP A 50 -8.84 -15.18 0.48
C ASP A 50 -9.14 -14.53 -0.87
N GLN A 51 -10.40 -14.11 -1.06
CA GLN A 51 -10.81 -13.39 -2.27
C GLN A 51 -10.08 -12.05 -2.38
N ARG A 52 -9.86 -11.33 -1.27
CA ARG A 52 -9.09 -10.09 -1.25
C ARG A 52 -7.64 -10.32 -1.66
N ARG A 53 -6.98 -11.36 -1.13
CA ARG A 53 -5.60 -11.74 -1.51
C ARG A 53 -5.50 -12.06 -3.00
N ARG A 54 -6.39 -12.90 -3.53
CA ARG A 54 -6.44 -13.23 -4.96
C ARG A 54 -6.74 -12.00 -5.83
N ASN A 55 -7.64 -11.12 -5.39
CA ASN A 55 -8.04 -9.93 -6.13
C ASN A 55 -6.87 -8.95 -6.36
N VAL A 56 -5.90 -8.87 -5.44
CA VAL A 56 -4.73 -7.96 -5.55
C VAL A 56 -3.44 -8.64 -5.99
N ALA A 57 -3.40 -9.97 -6.10
CA ALA A 57 -2.23 -10.71 -6.57
C ALA A 57 -1.76 -10.19 -7.94
N GLY A 58 -0.49 -9.81 -8.06
CA GLY A 58 0.08 -9.25 -9.29
C GLY A 58 -0.51 -7.91 -9.74
N ALA A 59 -1.23 -7.19 -8.87
CA ALA A 59 -1.81 -5.89 -9.23
C ALA A 59 -0.83 -4.72 -9.16
N PHE A 60 0.33 -4.91 -8.52
CA PHE A 60 1.30 -3.85 -8.23
C PHE A 60 2.67 -4.14 -8.84
N ARG A 61 3.40 -3.07 -9.17
CA ARG A 61 4.78 -3.08 -9.67
C ARG A 61 5.56 -1.89 -9.09
N PRO A 62 6.90 -1.94 -9.04
CA PRO A 62 7.71 -0.77 -8.71
C PRO A 62 7.48 0.35 -9.72
N GLY A 63 7.56 1.60 -9.27
CA GLY A 63 7.63 2.77 -10.14
C GLY A 63 8.95 2.84 -10.91
N PRO A 64 9.05 3.69 -11.94
CA PRO A 64 10.33 4.01 -12.58
C PRO A 64 11.35 4.49 -11.53
N GLY A 65 12.55 3.92 -11.52
CA GLY A 65 13.62 4.27 -10.57
C GLY A 65 13.40 3.79 -9.13
N ALA A 66 12.29 3.10 -8.82
CA ALA A 66 11.97 2.67 -7.46
C ALA A 66 13.05 1.78 -6.84
N GLU A 67 13.66 0.88 -7.60
CA GLU A 67 14.73 -0.01 -7.12
C GLU A 67 15.92 0.77 -6.55
N ALA A 68 16.33 1.85 -7.22
CA ALA A 68 17.42 2.70 -6.72
C ALA A 68 17.02 3.47 -5.45
N LEU A 69 15.75 3.87 -5.35
CA LEU A 69 15.22 4.63 -4.21
C LEU A 69 15.04 3.78 -2.95
N VAL A 70 14.74 2.48 -3.09
CA VAL A 70 14.43 1.60 -1.95
C VAL A 70 15.57 0.70 -1.51
N ARG A 71 16.60 0.54 -2.33
CA ARG A 71 17.71 -0.38 -2.06
C ARG A 71 18.30 -0.15 -0.67
N ASP A 72 18.32 -1.21 0.14
CA ASP A 72 18.84 -1.25 1.50
C ASP A 72 18.18 -0.25 2.46
N ARG A 73 16.99 0.28 2.11
CA ARG A 73 16.24 1.22 2.93
C ARG A 73 15.06 0.55 3.63
N HIS A 74 14.69 1.13 4.78
CA HIS A 74 13.41 0.88 5.42
C HIS A 74 12.33 1.75 4.77
N VAL A 75 11.27 1.13 4.26
CA VAL A 75 10.16 1.82 3.60
C VAL A 75 8.91 1.73 4.46
N VAL A 76 8.23 2.86 4.69
CA VAL A 76 6.94 2.89 5.39
C VAL A 76 5.80 3.06 4.38
N LEU A 77 4.94 2.05 4.28
CA LEU A 77 3.69 2.10 3.53
C LEU A 77 2.59 2.72 4.38
N ILE A 78 1.90 3.72 3.84
CA ILE A 78 0.77 4.38 4.51
C ILE A 78 -0.55 3.94 3.87
N ASP A 79 -1.52 3.56 4.69
CA ASP A 79 -2.90 3.28 4.26
C ASP A 79 -3.92 3.95 5.19
N ASP A 80 -5.16 4.16 4.71
CA ASP A 80 -6.22 4.71 5.56
C ASP A 80 -6.81 3.61 6.46
N VAL A 81 -7.28 2.52 5.87
CA VAL A 81 -7.95 1.42 6.54
C VAL A 81 -7.35 0.09 6.12
N MET A 82 -6.72 -0.60 7.07
CA MET A 82 -6.27 -1.96 6.89
C MET A 82 -7.37 -2.95 7.30
N THR A 83 -7.79 -3.80 6.38
CA THR A 83 -8.68 -4.94 6.70
C THR A 83 -7.86 -6.20 6.90
N THR A 84 -7.73 -7.04 5.87
CA THR A 84 -6.99 -8.30 5.93
C THR A 84 -5.50 -8.15 5.63
N GLY A 85 -4.98 -6.93 5.51
CA GLY A 85 -3.59 -6.67 5.10
C GLY A 85 -3.26 -6.97 3.63
N ALA A 86 -4.11 -7.70 2.90
CA ALA A 86 -3.86 -8.18 1.53
C ALA A 86 -3.27 -7.14 0.56
N THR A 87 -3.78 -5.90 0.58
CA THR A 87 -3.24 -4.81 -0.26
C THR A 87 -1.84 -4.42 0.18
N ALA A 88 -1.64 -4.17 1.47
CA ALA A 88 -0.36 -3.78 2.05
C ALA A 88 0.70 -4.87 1.86
N GLU A 89 0.34 -6.13 2.09
CA GLU A 89 1.20 -7.29 1.90
C GLU A 89 1.65 -7.43 0.43
N ALA A 90 0.74 -7.22 -0.53
CA ALA A 90 1.07 -7.24 -1.95
C ALA A 90 2.02 -6.10 -2.35
N CYS A 91 1.82 -4.90 -1.79
CA CYS A 91 2.72 -3.76 -1.99
C CYS A 91 4.09 -4.00 -1.35
N ALA A 92 4.13 -4.47 -0.10
CA ALA A 92 5.35 -4.73 0.66
C ALA A 92 6.23 -5.77 -0.04
N ARG A 93 5.63 -6.87 -0.54
CA ARG A 93 6.36 -7.84 -1.36
C ARG A 93 7.04 -7.18 -2.56
N VAL A 94 6.34 -6.32 -3.29
CA VAL A 94 6.92 -5.64 -4.46
C VAL A 94 8.14 -4.80 -4.08
N LEU A 95 8.09 -4.11 -2.94
CA LEU A 95 9.21 -3.29 -2.46
C LEU A 95 10.40 -4.12 -1.96
N VAL A 96 10.13 -5.20 -1.22
CA VAL A 96 11.18 -6.15 -0.80
C VAL A 96 11.88 -6.77 -2.01
N HIS A 97 11.11 -7.19 -3.03
CA HIS A 97 11.70 -7.71 -4.27
C HIS A 97 12.47 -6.63 -5.06
N ALA A 98 12.15 -5.35 -4.87
CA ALA A 98 12.88 -4.23 -5.44
C ALA A 98 14.13 -3.83 -4.64
N GLY A 99 14.42 -4.52 -3.52
CA GLY A 99 15.63 -4.34 -2.72
C GLY A 99 15.45 -3.58 -1.40
N ALA A 100 14.21 -3.32 -0.96
CA ALA A 100 13.99 -2.74 0.37
C ALA A 100 14.48 -3.70 1.47
N ALA A 101 15.21 -3.16 2.45
CA ALA A 101 15.69 -3.94 3.60
C ALA A 101 14.53 -4.33 4.53
N GLU A 102 13.59 -3.41 4.71
CA GLU A 102 12.42 -3.60 5.57
C GLU A 102 11.23 -2.83 5.01
N VAL A 103 10.01 -3.33 5.24
CA VAL A 103 8.78 -2.60 4.94
C VAL A 103 7.85 -2.61 6.13
N SER A 104 7.60 -1.44 6.71
CA SER A 104 6.58 -1.24 7.74
C SER A 104 5.29 -0.71 7.14
N VAL A 105 4.16 -1.02 7.78
CA VAL A 105 2.84 -0.54 7.36
C VAL A 105 2.22 0.26 8.49
N LEU A 106 1.87 1.51 8.21
CA LEU A 106 1.11 2.36 9.11
C LEU A 106 -0.28 2.61 8.53
N CYS A 107 -1.31 2.35 9.31
CA CYS A 107 -2.69 2.64 8.93
C CYS A 107 -3.44 3.40 10.02
N LEU A 108 -4.35 4.28 9.63
CA LEU A 108 -5.17 5.05 10.58
C LEU A 108 -6.15 4.14 11.33
N ALA A 109 -6.74 3.16 10.66
CA ALA A 109 -7.64 2.20 11.28
C ALA A 109 -7.36 0.77 10.81
N ARG A 110 -7.47 -0.20 11.73
CA ARG A 110 -7.42 -1.63 11.44
C ARG A 110 -8.76 -2.27 11.77
N VAL A 111 -9.32 -3.02 10.81
CA VAL A 111 -10.49 -3.87 11.08
C VAL A 111 -10.00 -5.16 11.72
N VAL A 112 -10.44 -5.39 12.96
CA VAL A 112 -10.17 -6.62 13.71
C VAL A 112 -11.42 -7.50 13.63
N PRO A 113 -11.34 -8.76 13.15
CA PRO A 113 -12.47 -9.68 13.21
C PRO A 113 -12.92 -9.88 14.67
N ALA A 114 -14.22 -10.00 14.91
CA ALA A 114 -14.73 -10.44 16.20
C ALA A 114 -14.28 -11.91 16.42
N GLY A 115 -13.19 -12.10 17.17
CA GLY A 115 -12.59 -13.43 17.36
C GLY A 115 -11.13 -13.51 17.83
N GLY A 116 -10.38 -12.41 17.92
CA GLY A 116 -9.09 -12.38 18.64
C GLY A 116 -7.82 -12.56 17.79
N ALA A 117 -6.72 -12.01 18.32
CA ALA A 117 -5.42 -11.68 17.71
C ALA A 117 -4.64 -12.88 17.12
N SER A 118 -3.70 -12.70 16.19
CA SER A 118 -2.35 -12.17 16.50
C SER A 118 -1.67 -11.45 15.33
N ILE A 119 -0.62 -10.73 15.74
CA ILE A 119 0.28 -9.82 15.03
C ILE A 119 0.89 -10.46 13.78
#